data_AF-A0A2N1TDX8-F1
#
_entry.id   AF-A0A2N1TDX8-F1
#
_cell.length_a   1.000
_cell.length_b   1.000
_cell.length_c   1.000
_cell.angle_alpha   90.00
_cell.angle_beta   90.00
_cell.angle_gamma   90.00
#
_symmetry.space_group_name_H-M   'P 1'
#
loop_
_entity.id
_entity.type
_entity.pdbx_description
1 polymer ?
#
loop_
_entity_poly.entity_id
_entity_poly.type
_entity_poly.pdbx_seq_one_letter_code
_entity_poly.pdbx_strand_id
1 'polypeptide(L)'
;MKKTVVKILLSLLIFVPLVALVVTLSSPVVETNNINYKSESDRGKMFYLKSSLISFKADLGYLPFAGQDARDSDAYFSSTNAGLGFENDTNCLVTAKSDFFQRMGLSEEKYNKQWKGPYLDRSVSDYFLDSYGNPIIYVCWNNAIYLWSAGDDEKFDFSINLETNTGKRHGVIPEGQADDIVVKVCELQGMNPPRLIFRDRILDILASLPKKQN
;
A
#
# COMPACT_ATOMS: atom_id res chain seq x y z
N MET A 1 59.10 -27.42 15.85
CA MET A 1 58.27 -27.02 14.69
C MET A 1 57.04 -27.91 14.46
N LYS A 2 57.17 -29.25 14.33
CA LYS A 2 56.02 -30.13 14.01
C LYS A 2 54.82 -30.03 14.97
N LYS A 3 55.05 -29.93 16.29
CA LYS A 3 53.97 -29.84 17.29
C LYS A 3 53.16 -28.54 17.22
N THR A 4 53.79 -27.43 16.83
CA THR A 4 53.13 -26.11 16.71
C THR A 4 52.23 -26.07 15.48
N VAL A 5 52.70 -26.63 14.37
CA VAL A 5 51.93 -26.72 13.11
C VAL A 5 50.69 -27.62 13.29
N VAL A 6 50.83 -28.75 13.99
CA VAL A 6 49.70 -29.65 14.30
C VAL A 6 48.66 -28.98 15.20
N LYS A 7 49.07 -28.18 16.19
CA LYS A 7 48.12 -27.42 17.03
C LYS A 7 47.35 -26.36 16.25
N ILE A 8 48.01 -25.65 15.33
CA ILE A 8 47.36 -24.63 14.49
C ILE A 8 46.35 -25.29 13.55
N LEU A 9 46.70 -26.41 12.90
CA LEU A 9 45.81 -27.17 12.04
C LEU A 9 44.58 -27.70 12.78
N LEU A 10 44.78 -28.27 13.98
CA LEU A 10 43.67 -28.76 14.80
C LEU A 10 42.75 -27.62 15.26
N SER A 11 43.33 -26.48 15.62
CA SER A 11 42.55 -25.29 15.99
C SER A 11 41.73 -24.75 14.83
N LEU A 12 42.28 -24.73 13.61
CA LEU A 12 41.56 -24.31 12.41
C LEU A 12 40.44 -25.29 12.03
N LEU A 13 40.70 -26.60 12.13
CA LEU A 13 39.71 -27.65 11.84
C LEU A 13 38.48 -27.60 12.76
N ILE A 14 38.62 -27.08 13.98
CA ILE A 14 37.50 -26.93 14.92
C ILE A 14 36.85 -25.55 14.77
N PHE A 15 37.64 -24.50 14.57
CA PHE A 15 37.14 -23.13 14.55
C PHE A 15 36.33 -22.82 13.29
N VAL A 16 36.77 -23.30 12.11
CA VAL A 16 36.08 -23.07 10.84
C VAL A 16 34.64 -23.63 10.82
N PRO A 17 34.39 -24.90 11.18
CA PRO A 17 33.01 -25.41 11.22
C PRO A 17 32.18 -24.76 12.34
N LEU A 18 32.79 -24.34 13.44
CA LEU A 18 32.10 -23.65 14.53
C LEU A 18 31.59 -22.27 14.08
N VAL A 19 32.42 -21.48 13.39
CA VAL A 19 32.01 -20.18 12.84
C VAL A 19 30.92 -20.37 11.77
N ALA A 20 31.07 -21.37 10.89
CA ALA A 20 30.05 -21.68 9.89
C ALA A 20 28.71 -22.09 10.52
N LEU A 21 28.73 -22.84 11.63
CA LEU A 21 27.53 -23.22 12.38
C LEU A 21 26.85 -22.01 13.05
N VAL A 22 27.64 -21.07 13.59
CA VAL A 22 27.08 -19.85 14.20
C VAL A 22 26.41 -18.98 13.13
N VAL A 23 27.03 -18.84 11.95
CA VAL A 23 26.46 -18.07 10.83
C VAL A 23 25.16 -18.71 10.30
N THR A 24 25.12 -20.04 10.15
CA THR A 24 23.90 -20.74 9.68
C THR A 24 22.75 -20.71 10.68
N LEU A 25 23.04 -20.65 11.98
CA LEU A 25 22.00 -20.57 13.02
C LEU A 25 21.47 -19.14 13.24
N SER A 26 22.20 -18.10 12.85
CA SER A 26 21.77 -16.71 13.03
C SER A 26 20.83 -16.15 11.95
N SER A 27 20.71 -16.81 10.80
CA SER A 27 20.10 -16.19 9.61
C SER A 27 18.57 -16.25 9.46
N PRO A 28 17.80 -17.25 9.95
CA PRO A 28 16.35 -17.25 9.68
C PRO A 28 15.50 -16.45 10.69
N VAL A 29 15.97 -16.23 11.92
CA VAL A 29 15.14 -15.63 13.00
C VAL A 29 15.06 -14.11 12.91
N VAL A 30 16.10 -13.44 12.40
CA VAL A 30 16.13 -11.97 12.28
C VAL A 30 15.26 -11.47 11.13
N GLU A 31 15.25 -12.19 10.00
CA GLU A 31 14.46 -11.82 8.81
C GLU A 31 12.96 -11.95 9.09
N THR A 32 12.53 -13.03 9.74
CA THR A 32 11.10 -13.26 10.06
C THR A 32 10.54 -12.16 10.98
N ASN A 33 11.31 -11.71 11.97
CA ASN A 33 10.88 -10.63 12.88
C ASN A 33 10.79 -9.28 12.17
N ASN A 34 11.69 -9.00 11.22
CA ASN A 34 11.67 -7.76 10.45
C ASN A 34 10.50 -7.70 9.45
N ILE A 35 10.16 -8.82 8.81
CA ILE A 35 9.03 -8.92 7.87
C ILE A 35 7.71 -8.65 8.60
N ASN A 36 7.52 -9.23 9.79
CA ASN A 36 6.33 -9.00 10.61
C ASN A 36 6.20 -7.53 11.03
N TYR A 37 7.30 -6.89 11.45
CA TYR A 37 7.29 -5.48 11.84
C TYR A 37 6.94 -4.54 10.68
N LYS A 38 7.50 -4.77 9.48
CA LYS A 38 7.18 -4.00 8.28
C LYS A 38 5.71 -4.13 7.90
N SER A 39 5.19 -5.36 7.88
CA SER A 39 3.79 -5.63 7.55
C SER A 39 2.82 -4.98 8.55
N GLU A 40 3.11 -5.03 9.85
CA GLU A 40 2.31 -4.37 10.89
C GLU A 40 2.34 -2.84 10.76
N SER A 41 3.51 -2.25 10.49
CA SER A 41 3.67 -0.82 10.23
C SER A 41 2.85 -0.37 9.03
N ASP A 42 2.95 -1.10 7.91
CA ASP A 42 2.21 -0.76 6.68
C ASP A 42 0.70 -0.93 6.85
N ARG A 43 0.26 -1.96 7.56
CA ARG A 43 -1.15 -2.11 7.95
C ARG A 43 -1.62 -0.93 8.80
N GLY A 44 -0.80 -0.46 9.74
CA GLY A 44 -1.07 0.74 10.54
C GLY A 44 -1.25 2.00 9.66
N LYS A 45 -0.33 2.23 8.71
CA LYS A 45 -0.43 3.32 7.73
C LYS A 45 -1.72 3.22 6.90
N MET A 46 -2.07 2.04 6.41
CA MET A 46 -3.28 1.83 5.61
C MET A 46 -4.56 2.07 6.42
N PHE A 47 -4.60 1.71 7.71
CA PHE A 47 -5.72 2.04 8.57
C PHE A 47 -5.85 3.54 8.84
N TYR A 48 -4.73 4.24 8.98
CA TYR A 48 -4.72 5.69 9.07
C TYR A 48 -5.26 6.33 7.78
N LEU A 49 -4.72 5.94 6.61
CA LEU A 49 -5.23 6.37 5.30
C LEU A 49 -6.72 6.11 5.12
N LYS A 50 -7.19 4.92 5.49
CA LYS A 50 -8.63 4.57 5.49
C LYS A 50 -9.43 5.57 6.33
N SER A 51 -8.95 5.89 7.53
CA SER A 51 -9.64 6.82 8.43
C SER A 51 -9.70 8.23 7.84
N SER A 52 -8.60 8.71 7.26
CA SER A 52 -8.53 9.99 6.55
C SER A 52 -9.49 10.05 5.37
N LEU A 53 -9.57 8.99 4.57
CA LEU A 53 -10.52 8.88 3.45
C LEU A 53 -11.98 8.90 3.93
N ILE A 54 -12.28 8.24 5.05
CA ILE A 54 -13.62 8.26 5.65
C ILE A 54 -13.97 9.66 6.16
N SER A 55 -13.05 10.36 6.82
CA SER A 55 -13.25 11.74 7.26
C SER A 55 -13.47 12.69 6.08
N PHE A 56 -12.66 12.58 5.02
CA PHE A 56 -12.84 13.33 3.79
C PHE A 56 -14.24 13.10 3.20
N LYS A 57 -14.68 11.83 3.10
CA LYS A 57 -16.03 11.48 2.65
C LYS A 57 -17.12 12.03 3.57
N ALA A 58 -16.91 12.03 4.88
CA ALA A 58 -17.89 12.55 5.83
C ALA A 58 -18.10 14.06 5.66
N ASP A 59 -17.05 14.79 5.33
CA ASP A 59 -17.12 16.25 5.12
C ASP A 59 -17.71 16.62 3.75
N LEU A 60 -17.27 15.96 2.68
CA LEU A 60 -17.60 16.34 1.30
C LEU A 60 -18.69 15.49 0.66
N GLY A 61 -19.03 14.35 1.25
CA GLY A 61 -19.99 13.37 0.72
C GLY A 61 -19.41 12.40 -0.31
N TYR A 62 -18.21 12.66 -0.82
CA TYR A 62 -17.53 11.87 -1.85
C TYR A 62 -16.16 11.41 -1.38
N LEU A 63 -15.71 10.26 -1.87
CA LEU A 63 -14.30 9.91 -1.80
C LEU A 63 -13.53 10.59 -2.96
N PRO A 64 -12.20 10.68 -2.90
CA PRO A 64 -11.40 11.19 -4.02
C PRO A 64 -11.59 10.34 -5.28
N PHE A 65 -11.89 10.98 -6.43
CA PHE A 65 -12.11 10.31 -7.72
C PHE A 65 -11.63 11.16 -8.92
N ALA A 66 -11.27 10.48 -10.02
CA ALA A 66 -10.89 11.11 -11.27
C ALA A 66 -12.09 11.35 -12.21
N GLY A 67 -11.98 12.30 -13.14
CA GLY A 67 -13.07 12.58 -14.09
C GLY A 67 -14.26 13.28 -13.44
N GLN A 68 -15.46 13.01 -13.96
CA GLN A 68 -16.70 13.75 -13.64
C GLN A 68 -17.83 12.86 -13.08
N ASP A 69 -17.67 11.54 -13.07
CA ASP A 69 -18.68 10.61 -12.56
C ASP A 69 -18.12 9.78 -11.40
N ALA A 70 -18.56 10.09 -10.18
CA ALA A 70 -18.20 9.35 -8.97
C ALA A 70 -18.76 7.92 -8.94
N ARG A 71 -19.57 7.49 -9.92
CA ARG A 71 -20.03 6.10 -10.07
C ARG A 71 -19.15 5.30 -11.01
N ASP A 72 -18.22 5.93 -11.72
CA ASP A 72 -17.26 5.22 -12.53
C ASP A 72 -16.23 4.53 -11.62
N SER A 73 -16.16 3.20 -11.66
CA SER A 73 -15.19 2.45 -10.85
C SER A 73 -13.74 2.69 -11.29
N ASP A 74 -13.53 3.09 -12.55
CA ASP A 74 -12.22 3.43 -13.08
C ASP A 74 -11.73 4.80 -12.57
N ALA A 75 -12.64 5.65 -12.08
CA ALA A 75 -12.30 6.93 -11.47
C ALA A 75 -11.57 6.78 -10.12
N TYR A 76 -11.75 5.65 -9.44
CA TYR A 76 -11.13 5.36 -8.15
C TYR A 76 -9.84 4.57 -8.38
N PHE A 77 -8.77 5.30 -8.67
CA PHE A 77 -7.45 4.75 -8.83
C PHE A 77 -6.40 5.76 -8.36
N SER A 78 -5.49 5.37 -7.46
CA SER A 78 -4.41 6.24 -6.91
C SER A 78 -3.67 6.93 -8.06
N SER A 79 -4.03 8.17 -8.34
CA SER A 79 -3.44 8.98 -9.40
C SER A 79 -3.55 10.45 -9.03
N THR A 80 -2.62 11.25 -9.54
CA THR A 80 -2.68 12.71 -9.48
C THR A 80 -4.02 13.24 -9.98
N ASN A 81 -4.60 12.54 -10.96
CA ASN A 81 -5.91 12.85 -11.48
C ASN A 81 -6.99 12.63 -10.43
N ALA A 82 -7.02 11.54 -9.68
CA ALA A 82 -8.03 11.35 -8.63
C ALA A 82 -7.90 12.29 -7.42
N GLY A 83 -6.88 13.16 -7.40
CA GLY A 83 -6.56 14.00 -6.25
C GLY A 83 -5.81 13.24 -5.16
N LEU A 84 -5.31 12.04 -5.45
CA LEU A 84 -4.48 11.24 -4.52
C LEU A 84 -3.06 11.09 -5.09
N GLY A 85 -2.51 12.16 -5.67
CA GLY A 85 -1.13 12.15 -6.14
C GLY A 85 -0.13 11.94 -4.98
N PHE A 86 1.09 11.52 -5.30
CA PHE A 86 2.14 11.19 -4.33
C PHE A 86 2.86 12.42 -3.74
N GLU A 87 2.47 13.63 -4.17
CA GLU A 87 3.03 14.90 -3.71
C GLU A 87 1.96 15.70 -2.94
N ASN A 88 2.37 16.45 -1.92
CA ASN A 88 1.47 17.23 -1.05
C ASN A 88 0.55 18.19 -1.84
N ASP A 89 1.08 18.85 -2.87
CA ASP A 89 0.34 19.84 -3.68
C ASP A 89 -0.73 19.21 -4.58
N THR A 90 -0.61 17.90 -4.81
CA THR A 90 -1.49 17.15 -5.69
C THR A 90 -2.48 16.25 -4.94
N ASN A 91 -2.36 16.17 -3.61
CA ASN A 91 -3.13 15.29 -2.75
C ASN A 91 -4.20 16.06 -1.95
N CYS A 92 -5.47 15.72 -2.18
CA CYS A 92 -6.63 16.37 -1.58
C CYS A 92 -6.81 16.04 -0.08
N LEU A 93 -6.05 15.08 0.45
CA LEU A 93 -6.01 14.78 1.87
C LEU A 93 -5.10 15.75 2.64
N VAL A 94 -4.17 16.43 1.97
CA VAL A 94 -3.24 17.40 2.62
C VAL A 94 -3.56 18.83 2.21
N THR A 95 -3.91 19.03 0.94
CA THR A 95 -4.13 20.36 0.38
C THR A 95 -5.57 20.50 -0.09
N ALA A 96 -6.19 21.65 0.23
CA ALA A 96 -7.46 22.04 -0.37
C ALA A 96 -7.23 22.35 -1.86
N LYS A 97 -7.38 21.33 -2.71
CA LYS A 97 -7.17 21.48 -4.16
C LYS A 97 -8.41 22.13 -4.79
N SER A 98 -8.29 23.37 -5.25
CA SER A 98 -9.38 24.14 -5.86
C SER A 98 -10.10 23.31 -6.93
N ASP A 99 -9.40 22.67 -7.86
CA ASP A 99 -10.10 22.07 -9.01
C ASP A 99 -10.91 20.79 -8.67
N PHE A 100 -10.78 20.25 -7.44
CA PHE A 100 -11.53 19.07 -7.04
C PHE A 100 -13.02 19.37 -6.82
N PHE A 101 -13.39 20.59 -6.38
CA PHE A 101 -14.79 20.95 -6.18
C PHE A 101 -15.62 20.85 -7.46
N GLN A 102 -15.01 21.16 -8.61
CA GLN A 102 -15.68 21.14 -9.92
C GLN A 102 -16.19 19.74 -10.25
N ARG A 103 -15.41 18.72 -9.90
CA ARG A 103 -15.71 17.31 -10.20
C ARG A 103 -16.84 16.77 -9.35
N MET A 104 -16.96 17.25 -8.13
CA MET A 104 -18.08 16.95 -7.24
C MET A 104 -19.35 17.74 -7.61
N GLY A 105 -19.29 18.61 -8.61
CA GLY A 105 -20.39 19.52 -8.95
C GLY A 105 -20.69 20.53 -7.83
N LEU A 106 -19.70 20.86 -6.99
CA LEU A 106 -19.83 21.87 -5.94
C LEU A 106 -19.32 23.22 -6.44
N SER A 107 -19.81 24.31 -5.85
CA SER A 107 -19.12 25.60 -5.96
C SER A 107 -17.91 25.63 -5.04
N GLU A 108 -16.92 26.46 -5.37
CA GLU A 108 -15.73 26.67 -4.54
C GLU A 108 -16.11 27.09 -3.11
N GLU A 109 -17.06 28.03 -2.98
CA GLU A 109 -17.55 28.49 -1.67
C GLU A 109 -18.12 27.33 -0.84
N LYS A 110 -18.94 26.47 -1.46
CA LYS A 110 -19.54 25.33 -0.78
C LYS A 110 -18.48 24.30 -0.39
N TYR A 111 -17.50 24.06 -1.26
CA TYR A 111 -16.37 23.18 -0.97
C TYR A 111 -15.55 23.69 0.21
N ASN A 112 -15.11 24.95 0.19
CA ASN A 112 -14.30 25.55 1.25
C ASN A 112 -15.02 25.56 2.60
N LYS A 113 -16.36 25.65 2.60
CA LYS A 113 -17.16 25.56 3.83
C LYS A 113 -17.27 24.12 4.37
N GLN A 114 -17.20 23.12 3.50
CA GLN A 114 -17.36 21.71 3.86
C GLN A 114 -16.03 21.03 4.21
N TRP A 115 -14.96 21.37 3.50
CA TRP A 115 -13.62 20.81 3.71
C TRP A 115 -13.05 21.24 5.07
N LYS A 116 -12.67 20.28 5.91
CA LYS A 116 -12.10 20.52 7.26
C LYS A 116 -10.69 19.96 7.42
N GLY A 117 -10.03 19.63 6.31
CA GLY A 117 -8.68 19.09 6.33
C GLY A 117 -7.64 20.11 6.83
N PRO A 118 -6.35 19.75 6.79
CA PRO A 118 -5.80 18.51 6.25
C PRO A 118 -6.22 17.26 7.05
N TYR A 119 -6.34 16.13 6.35
CA TYR A 119 -6.72 14.82 6.88
C TYR A 119 -5.51 13.90 7.14
N LEU A 120 -4.30 14.32 6.75
CA LEU A 120 -3.04 13.67 7.09
C LEU A 120 -2.15 14.66 7.85
N ASP A 121 -1.39 14.14 8.80
CA ASP A 121 -0.50 14.89 9.69
C ASP A 121 0.98 14.90 9.27
N ARG A 122 1.33 14.15 8.22
CA ARG A 122 2.69 14.05 7.64
C ARG A 122 2.66 14.19 6.12
N SER A 123 3.84 14.18 5.51
CA SER A 123 3.99 14.18 4.04
C SER A 123 3.29 12.98 3.41
N VAL A 124 2.73 13.22 2.22
CA VAL A 124 2.04 12.19 1.42
C VAL A 124 2.95 11.00 1.14
N SER A 125 4.24 11.23 0.87
CA SER A 125 5.23 10.19 0.64
C SER A 125 5.34 9.17 1.78
N ASP A 126 5.06 9.59 3.01
CA ASP A 126 5.19 8.75 4.21
C ASP A 126 4.04 7.75 4.36
N TYR A 127 2.90 8.07 3.74
CA TYR A 127 1.67 7.31 3.85
C TYR A 127 1.37 6.48 2.60
N PHE A 128 1.77 6.95 1.42
CA PHE A 128 1.42 6.30 0.15
C PHE A 128 2.48 5.33 -0.39
N LEU A 129 3.57 5.13 0.36
CA LEU A 129 4.56 4.10 0.11
C LEU A 129 4.60 3.11 1.26
N ASP A 130 4.67 1.82 0.93
CA ASP A 130 4.89 0.75 1.89
C ASP A 130 6.36 0.70 2.34
N SER A 131 6.68 -0.21 3.26
CA SER A 131 8.03 -0.34 3.83
C SER A 131 9.06 -0.88 2.85
N TYR A 132 8.64 -1.34 1.67
CA TYR A 132 9.49 -1.78 0.57
C TYR A 132 9.62 -0.69 -0.51
N GLY A 133 8.85 0.40 -0.38
CA GLY A 133 8.85 1.53 -1.31
C GLY A 133 7.87 1.35 -2.47
N ASN A 134 6.98 0.36 -2.40
CA ASN A 134 5.91 0.18 -3.36
C ASN A 134 4.75 1.13 -3.07
N PRO A 135 4.02 1.58 -4.08
CA PRO A 135 2.85 2.42 -3.86
C PRO A 135 1.71 1.66 -3.20
N ILE A 136 1.01 2.35 -2.30
CA ILE A 136 -0.29 1.89 -1.83
C ILE A 136 -1.35 2.33 -2.84
N ILE A 137 -1.99 1.34 -3.47
CA ILE A 137 -3.02 1.53 -4.48
C ILE A 137 -4.38 1.72 -3.82
N TYR A 138 -5.05 2.80 -4.15
CA TYR A 138 -6.44 3.07 -3.89
C TYR A 138 -7.27 2.62 -5.08
N VAL A 139 -8.20 1.68 -4.92
CA VAL A 139 -8.97 1.13 -6.05
C VAL A 139 -10.41 0.79 -5.71
N CYS A 140 -11.33 1.01 -6.66
CA CYS A 140 -12.68 0.44 -6.62
C CYS A 140 -12.70 -0.96 -7.25
N TRP A 141 -13.15 -1.95 -6.47
CA TRP A 141 -13.43 -3.31 -6.92
C TRP A 141 -14.72 -3.82 -6.29
N ASN A 142 -15.58 -4.48 -7.07
CA ASN A 142 -16.84 -5.07 -6.59
C ASN A 142 -17.64 -4.15 -5.63
N ASN A 143 -17.88 -2.90 -6.07
CA ASN A 143 -18.63 -1.90 -5.31
C ASN A 143 -18.01 -1.54 -3.95
N ALA A 144 -16.71 -1.72 -3.77
CA ALA A 144 -16.00 -1.32 -2.57
C ALA A 144 -14.65 -0.68 -2.91
N ILE A 145 -14.23 0.24 -2.05
CA ILE A 145 -12.93 0.88 -2.12
C ILE A 145 -11.96 0.09 -1.26
N TYR A 146 -10.78 -0.17 -1.82
CA TYR A 146 -9.68 -0.85 -1.17
C TYR A 146 -8.41 0.00 -1.25
N LEU A 147 -7.61 -0.09 -0.19
CA LEU A 147 -6.20 0.23 -0.20
C LEU A 147 -5.44 -1.10 -0.36
N TRP A 148 -4.37 -1.11 -1.14
CA TRP A 148 -3.60 -2.31 -1.42
C TRP A 148 -2.10 -2.00 -1.49
N SER A 149 -1.31 -2.72 -0.70
CA SER A 149 0.15 -2.76 -0.71
C SER A 149 0.64 -4.06 -1.34
N ALA A 150 1.60 -3.99 -2.26
CA ALA A 150 2.24 -5.14 -2.88
C ALA A 150 3.17 -5.91 -1.92
N GLY A 151 3.70 -5.24 -0.88
CA GLY A 151 4.57 -5.92 0.06
C GLY A 151 5.96 -6.20 -0.51
N ASP A 152 6.56 -7.33 -0.15
CA ASP A 152 7.98 -7.63 -0.42
C ASP A 152 8.24 -8.03 -1.88
N ASP A 153 7.30 -8.70 -2.54
CA ASP A 153 7.51 -9.25 -3.89
C ASP A 153 7.28 -8.26 -5.03
N GLU A 154 6.88 -7.03 -4.68
CA GLU A 154 6.56 -5.90 -5.56
C GLU A 154 5.41 -6.18 -6.55
N LYS A 155 4.62 -7.24 -6.32
CA LYS A 155 3.49 -7.61 -7.17
C LYS A 155 2.18 -7.43 -6.44
N PHE A 156 1.19 -6.96 -7.20
CA PHE A 156 -0.19 -6.89 -6.74
C PHE A 156 -0.89 -8.18 -7.17
N ASP A 157 -0.70 -9.25 -6.39
CA ASP A 157 -1.22 -10.57 -6.66
C ASP A 157 -2.72 -10.67 -6.29
N PHE A 158 -3.56 -10.31 -7.26
CA PHE A 158 -5.03 -10.25 -7.15
C PHE A 158 -5.71 -11.56 -6.69
N SER A 159 -4.97 -12.67 -6.67
CA SER A 159 -5.52 -14.01 -6.75
C SER A 159 -6.06 -14.63 -5.44
N ILE A 160 -5.94 -13.98 -4.28
CA ILE A 160 -6.25 -14.69 -3.01
C ILE A 160 -7.19 -13.97 -2.03
N ASN A 161 -7.23 -12.63 -1.96
CA ASN A 161 -7.85 -11.95 -0.79
C ASN A 161 -9.06 -11.04 -1.05
N LEU A 162 -9.45 -10.76 -2.30
CA LEU A 162 -10.59 -9.87 -2.60
C LEU A 162 -11.91 -10.59 -2.95
N GLU A 163 -11.88 -11.86 -3.36
CA GLU A 163 -13.07 -12.64 -3.70
C GLU A 163 -13.80 -13.27 -2.48
N THR A 164 -13.18 -13.30 -1.29
CA THR A 164 -13.66 -14.12 -0.15
C THR A 164 -14.62 -13.43 0.82
N ASN A 165 -15.33 -12.39 0.40
CA ASN A 165 -16.55 -11.96 1.12
C ASN A 165 -17.72 -12.98 0.97
N THR A 166 -17.45 -14.17 0.41
CA THR A 166 -18.39 -15.30 0.25
C THR A 166 -18.16 -16.46 1.22
N GLY A 167 -17.36 -16.29 2.28
CA GLY A 167 -17.28 -17.28 3.37
C GLY A 167 -16.75 -18.67 2.97
N LYS A 168 -16.17 -18.82 1.77
CA LYS A 168 -15.43 -20.02 1.38
C LYS A 168 -13.95 -19.78 1.62
N ARG A 169 -13.42 -20.42 2.67
CA ARG A 169 -11.99 -20.61 2.89
C ARG A 169 -11.42 -21.41 1.71
N HIS A 170 -10.80 -20.73 0.76
CA HIS A 170 -9.98 -21.39 -0.25
C HIS A 170 -8.52 -21.18 0.10
N GLY A 171 -7.84 -22.29 0.38
CA GLY A 171 -6.40 -22.35 0.63
C GLY A 171 -6.00 -21.80 1.99
N VAL A 172 -5.49 -22.68 2.86
CA VAL A 172 -4.63 -22.21 3.94
C VAL A 172 -3.41 -21.60 3.24
N ILE A 173 -3.31 -20.27 3.22
CA ILE A 173 -2.05 -19.59 2.94
C ILE A 173 -1.09 -20.12 4.01
N PRO A 174 0.05 -20.73 3.66
CA PRO A 174 1.04 -21.14 4.64
C PRO A 174 1.31 -19.96 5.57
N GLU A 175 1.28 -20.17 6.88
CA GLU A 175 1.59 -19.11 7.86
C GLU A 175 2.90 -18.42 7.43
N GLY A 176 2.82 -17.16 7.01
CA GLY A 176 3.97 -16.35 6.55
C GLY A 176 4.05 -15.98 5.07
N GLN A 177 3.04 -16.23 4.22
CA GLN A 177 3.15 -16.03 2.75
C GLN A 177 2.10 -15.11 2.06
N ALA A 178 1.25 -14.39 2.79
CA ALA A 178 0.52 -13.26 2.18
C ALA A 178 1.28 -11.97 2.47
N ASP A 179 2.14 -11.57 1.54
CA ASP A 179 2.87 -10.30 1.53
C ASP A 179 1.95 -9.12 1.19
N ASP A 180 0.98 -9.35 0.32
CA ASP A 180 -0.07 -8.40 -0.02
C ASP A 180 -0.90 -7.98 1.20
N ILE A 181 -0.98 -6.67 1.44
CA ILE A 181 -1.85 -6.10 2.47
C ILE A 181 -3.01 -5.40 1.77
N VAL A 182 -4.24 -5.85 2.04
CA VAL A 182 -5.47 -5.26 1.50
C VAL A 182 -6.36 -4.77 2.63
N VAL A 183 -6.76 -3.50 2.57
CA VAL A 183 -7.66 -2.88 3.55
C VAL A 183 -8.88 -2.30 2.84
N LYS A 184 -10.07 -2.85 3.14
CA LYS A 184 -11.35 -2.28 2.69
C LYS A 184 -11.62 -0.96 3.41
N VAL A 185 -11.83 0.11 2.64
CA VAL A 185 -12.18 1.44 3.14
C VAL A 185 -13.67 1.52 3.42
N CYS A 186 -14.50 1.40 2.38
CA CYS A 186 -15.97 1.38 2.49
C CYS A 186 -16.62 0.72 1.28
N GLU A 187 -17.92 0.47 1.36
CA GLU A 187 -18.75 0.12 0.21
C GLU A 187 -19.24 1.39 -0.50
N LEU A 188 -19.45 1.26 -1.80
CA LEU A 188 -20.06 2.22 -2.70
C LEU A 188 -21.32 1.60 -3.30
N GLN A 189 -22.38 2.39 -3.44
CA GLN A 189 -23.65 1.91 -4.01
C GLN A 189 -23.80 2.40 -5.45
N GLY A 190 -24.34 1.55 -6.32
CA GLY A 190 -24.68 1.94 -7.70
C GLY A 190 -23.48 2.25 -8.59
N MET A 191 -22.35 1.57 -8.36
CA MET A 191 -21.15 1.72 -9.19
C MET A 191 -21.33 1.07 -10.56
N ASN A 192 -20.77 1.72 -11.58
CA ASN A 192 -20.65 1.13 -12.91
C ASN A 192 -19.50 0.10 -12.90
N PRO A 193 -19.67 -1.03 -13.61
CA PRO A 193 -18.60 -2.02 -13.74
C PRO A 193 -17.37 -1.39 -14.42
N PRO A 194 -16.15 -1.85 -14.08
CA PRO A 194 -14.92 -1.31 -14.66
C PRO A 194 -14.88 -1.60 -16.17
N ARG A 195 -14.38 -0.64 -16.94
CA ARG A 195 -14.20 -0.78 -18.39
C ARG A 195 -12.82 -1.36 -18.72
N LEU A 196 -11.83 -1.09 -17.88
CA LEU A 196 -10.45 -1.58 -18.03
C LEU A 196 -10.22 -2.86 -17.24
N ILE A 197 -9.38 -3.75 -17.79
CA ILE A 197 -8.91 -4.93 -17.08
C ILE A 197 -7.95 -4.48 -15.97
N PHE A 198 -8.10 -5.04 -14.78
CA PHE A 198 -7.38 -4.61 -13.57
C PHE A 198 -5.86 -4.57 -13.73
N ARG A 199 -5.29 -5.54 -14.47
CA ARG A 199 -3.84 -5.62 -14.74
C ARG A 199 -3.30 -4.39 -15.47
N ASP A 200 -4.04 -3.88 -16.45
CA ASP A 200 -3.63 -2.72 -17.24
C ASP A 200 -3.60 -1.47 -16.36
N ARG A 201 -4.48 -1.40 -15.35
CA ARG A 201 -4.51 -0.32 -14.37
C ARG A 201 -3.24 -0.29 -13.53
N ILE A 202 -2.78 -1.42 -12.99
CA ILE A 202 -1.56 -1.47 -12.17
C ILE A 202 -0.35 -0.89 -12.93
N LEU A 203 -0.22 -1.22 -14.21
CA LEU A 203 0.87 -0.72 -15.06
C LEU A 203 0.85 0.82 -15.19
N ASP A 204 -0.34 1.41 -15.33
CA ASP A 204 -0.50 2.87 -15.37
C ASP A 204 -0.08 3.54 -14.05
N ILE A 205 -0.33 2.91 -12.89
CA ILE A 205 0.15 3.41 -11.60
C ILE A 205 1.67 3.39 -11.53
N LEU A 206 2.27 2.24 -11.85
CA LEU A 206 3.73 2.09 -11.80
C LEU A 206 4.41 3.11 -12.72
N ALA A 207 3.80 3.42 -13.86
CA ALA A 207 4.27 4.46 -14.78
C ALA A 207 4.10 5.89 -14.23
N SER A 208 3.13 6.12 -13.34
CA SER A 208 2.84 7.44 -12.73
C SER A 208 3.66 7.75 -11.47
N LEU A 209 4.41 6.77 -10.95
CA LEU A 209 5.24 6.97 -9.76
C LEU A 209 6.36 7.99 -10.04
N PRO A 210 6.74 8.79 -9.03
CA PRO A 210 7.94 9.60 -9.12
C PRO A 210 9.12 8.70 -9.46
N LYS A 211 9.79 8.95 -10.59
CA LYS A 211 11.01 8.23 -10.95
C LYS A 211 12.06 8.56 -9.89
N LYS A 212 12.62 7.56 -9.20
CA LYS A 212 13.81 7.75 -8.35
C LYS A 212 14.88 8.43 -9.20
N GLN A 213 15.28 9.64 -8.83
CA GLN A 213 16.51 10.24 -9.33
C GLN A 213 17.64 9.43 -8.71
N ASN A 214 18.37 8.68 -9.54
CA ASN A 214 19.60 8.00 -9.14
C ASN A 214 20.70 9.01 -8.81
#